data_AF-A0A0N4YUP7-F1
#
_entry.id   AF-A0A0N4YUP7-F1
#
_cell.length_a   1.000
_cell.length_b   1.000
_cell.length_c   1.000
_cell.angle_alpha   90.00
_cell.angle_beta   90.00
_cell.angle_gamma   90.00
#
_symmetry.space_group_name_H-M   'P 1'
#
loop_
_entity.id
_entity.type
_entity.pdbx_description
1 polymer ?
#
loop_
_entity_poly.entity_id
_entity_poly.type
_entity_poly.pdbx_seq_one_letter_code
_entity_poly.pdbx_strand_id
1 'polypeptide(L)'
;MTSMLSTRQGLLTRAGNRLKALLNDQQTLLKTQLRSSMDRDDLKELRRQVRSARTCTETELHNVESALEKYNMAADGLDPSTPDIDAILQKVAVNAESAQELISNAQDTLTTLAQMHEKLDDAYEDQNAAHTPSISAVNLSPVPIPKFSGRIWEWENFWH
;
A
#
# COMPACT_ATOMS: atom_id res chain seq x y z
N MET A 1 -23.60 13.56 31.57
CA MET A 1 -23.15 13.60 30.16
C MET A 1 -21.92 12.71 29.90
N THR A 2 -21.80 11.55 30.54
CA THR A 2 -20.59 10.68 30.46
C THR A 2 -20.71 9.50 29.48
N SER A 3 -21.93 9.17 29.02
CA SER A 3 -22.16 8.04 28.11
C SER A 3 -21.55 8.24 26.73
N MET A 4 -21.50 9.49 26.24
CA MET A 4 -20.91 9.82 24.94
C MET A 4 -19.39 9.59 24.96
N LEU A 5 -18.69 10.13 25.97
CA LEU A 5 -17.24 9.95 26.12
C LEU A 5 -16.86 8.46 26.20
N SER A 6 -17.59 7.69 27.02
CA SER A 6 -17.38 6.24 27.13
C SER A 6 -17.59 5.51 25.80
N THR A 7 -18.63 5.87 25.05
CA THR A 7 -18.87 5.31 23.70
C THR A 7 -17.74 5.63 22.73
N ARG A 8 -17.26 6.89 22.74
CA ARG A 8 -16.14 7.32 21.88
C ARG A 8 -14.83 6.61 22.25
N GLN A 9 -14.55 6.46 23.55
CA GLN A 9 -13.39 5.70 24.03
C GLN A 9 -13.44 4.25 23.55
N GLY A 10 -14.61 3.60 23.60
CA GLY A 10 -14.79 2.23 23.11
C GLY A 10 -14.61 2.10 21.59
N LEU A 11 -14.96 3.13 20.81
CA LEU A 11 -14.69 3.17 19.37
C LEU A 11 -13.20 3.35 19.09
N LEU A 12 -12.54 4.30 19.76
CA LEU A 12 -11.10 4.53 19.65
C LEU A 12 -10.31 3.26 20.01
N THR A 13 -10.68 2.59 21.10
CA THR A 13 -10.03 1.34 21.53
C THR A 13 -10.14 0.26 20.47
N ARG A 14 -11.33 0.09 19.85
CA ARG A 14 -11.52 -0.92 18.81
C ARG A 14 -10.75 -0.62 17.54
N ALA A 15 -10.77 0.64 17.08
CA ALA A 15 -10.00 1.06 15.91
C ALA A 15 -8.49 0.89 16.17
N GLY A 16 -8.01 1.32 17.33
CA GLY A 16 -6.60 1.18 17.72
C GLY A 16 -6.15 -0.28 17.79
N ASN A 17 -6.97 -1.17 18.35
CA ASN A 17 -6.66 -2.59 18.41
C ASN A 17 -6.59 -3.24 17.02
N ARG A 18 -7.47 -2.84 16.09
CA ARG A 18 -7.44 -3.32 14.71
C ARG A 18 -6.17 -2.87 13.99
N LEU A 19 -5.84 -1.58 14.10
CA LEU A 19 -4.62 -1.03 13.51
C LEU A 19 -3.38 -1.73 14.08
N LYS A 20 -3.30 -1.89 15.41
CA LYS A 20 -2.19 -2.60 16.06
C LYS A 20 -2.03 -4.04 15.58
N ALA A 21 -3.14 -4.77 15.38
CA ALA A 21 -3.09 -6.12 14.82
C ALA A 21 -2.52 -6.13 13.40
N LEU A 22 -2.98 -5.21 12.53
CA LEU A 22 -2.45 -5.07 11.18
C LEU A 22 -0.96 -4.75 11.16
N LEU A 23 -0.48 -3.85 12.04
CA LEU A 23 0.94 -3.52 12.11
C LEU A 23 1.80 -4.74 12.51
N ASN A 24 1.31 -5.59 13.41
CA ASN A 24 2.01 -6.82 13.79
C ASN A 24 2.07 -7.83 12.63
N ASP A 25 0.97 -8.00 11.90
CA ASP A 25 0.89 -8.87 10.73
C ASP A 25 1.87 -8.38 9.65
N GLN A 26 1.91 -7.06 9.44
CA GLN A 26 2.85 -6.41 8.51
C GLN A 26 4.29 -6.63 8.92
N GLN A 27 4.63 -6.46 10.19
CA GLN A 27 6.00 -6.69 10.65
C GLN A 27 6.45 -8.15 10.42
N THR A 28 5.52 -9.10 10.47
CA THR A 28 5.78 -10.51 10.13
C THR A 28 6.04 -10.68 8.63
N LEU A 29 5.24 -10.03 7.78
CA LEU A 29 5.44 -9.99 6.32
C LEU A 29 6.82 -9.40 5.97
N LEU A 30 7.17 -8.23 6.52
CA LEU A 30 8.44 -7.55 6.27
C LEU A 30 9.65 -8.43 6.65
N LYS A 31 9.59 -9.13 7.79
CA LYS A 31 10.64 -10.04 8.26
C LYS A 31 10.81 -11.28 7.38
N THR A 32 9.70 -11.77 6.81
CA THR A 32 9.69 -12.97 5.97
C THR A 32 10.35 -12.69 4.62
N GLN A 33 10.08 -11.52 4.03
CA GLN A 33 10.67 -11.10 2.76
C GLN A 33 12.20 -10.99 2.80
N LEU A 34 12.79 -10.50 3.91
CA LEU A 34 14.26 -10.33 4.01
C LEU A 34 15.04 -11.65 3.87
N ARG A 35 14.37 -12.80 3.97
CA ARG A 35 14.99 -14.12 4.07
C ARG A 35 14.89 -14.97 2.80
N SER A 36 14.09 -14.61 1.81
CA SER A 36 13.81 -15.48 0.66
C SER A 36 14.37 -14.92 -0.66
N SER A 37 15.07 -15.75 -1.41
CA SER A 37 15.13 -15.60 -2.88
C SER A 37 13.75 -15.97 -3.41
N MET A 38 13.16 -15.09 -4.23
CA MET A 38 11.78 -15.23 -4.70
C MET A 38 11.75 -15.46 -6.20
N ASP A 39 10.89 -16.38 -6.64
CA ASP A 39 10.59 -16.51 -8.06
C ASP A 39 9.59 -15.43 -8.52
N ARG A 40 9.26 -15.43 -9.82
CA ARG A 40 8.39 -14.43 -10.45
C ARG A 40 6.97 -14.43 -9.86
N ASP A 41 6.41 -15.62 -9.60
CA ASP A 41 5.04 -15.75 -9.14
C ASP A 41 4.93 -15.34 -7.67
N ASP A 42 5.92 -15.72 -6.86
CA ASP A 42 6.09 -15.25 -5.48
C ASP A 42 6.22 -13.72 -5.43
N LEU A 43 7.02 -13.13 -6.33
CA LEU A 43 7.23 -11.69 -6.39
C LEU A 43 5.93 -10.94 -6.72
N LYS A 44 5.16 -11.45 -7.69
CA LYS A 44 3.87 -10.88 -8.07
C LYS A 44 2.85 -10.96 -6.94
N GLU A 45 2.79 -12.10 -6.25
CA GLU A 45 1.90 -12.29 -5.11
C GLU A 45 2.30 -11.40 -3.94
N LEU A 46 3.58 -11.28 -3.62
CA LEU A 46 4.06 -10.39 -2.58
C LEU A 46 3.73 -8.92 -2.88
N ARG A 47 3.89 -8.47 -4.12
CA ARG A 47 3.48 -7.11 -4.52
C ARG A 47 1.98 -6.89 -4.29
N ARG A 48 1.14 -7.89 -4.57
CA ARG A 48 -0.29 -7.84 -4.28
C ARG A 48 -0.53 -7.74 -2.76
N GLN A 49 0.18 -8.52 -1.96
CA GLN A 49 0.07 -8.50 -0.50
C GLN A 49 0.51 -7.16 0.09
N VAL A 50 1.64 -6.60 -0.35
CA VAL A 50 2.13 -5.27 0.09
C VAL A 50 1.13 -4.17 -0.25
N ARG A 51 0.56 -4.18 -1.46
CA ARG A 51 -0.52 -3.22 -1.82
C ARG A 51 -1.73 -3.36 -0.92
N SER A 52 -2.21 -4.59 -0.73
CA SER A 52 -3.36 -4.86 0.13
C SER A 52 -3.10 -4.41 1.56
N ALA A 53 -1.93 -4.75 2.11
CA ALA A 53 -1.50 -4.37 3.44
C ALA A 53 -1.49 -2.84 3.60
N ARG A 54 -0.94 -2.12 2.62
CA ARG A 54 -0.93 -0.66 2.59
C ARG A 54 -2.35 -0.08 2.63
N THR A 55 -3.23 -0.50 1.73
CA THR A 55 -4.62 0.01 1.69
C THR A 55 -5.39 -0.29 2.99
N CYS A 56 -5.19 -1.48 3.58
CA CYS A 56 -5.80 -1.83 4.86
C CYS A 56 -5.29 -0.92 5.99
N THR A 57 -3.99 -0.67 6.07
CA THR A 57 -3.42 0.23 7.09
C THR A 57 -3.86 1.67 6.90
N GLU A 58 -3.89 2.19 5.68
CA GLU A 58 -4.41 3.54 5.39
C GLU A 58 -5.86 3.70 5.87
N THR A 59 -6.69 2.69 5.62
CA THR A 59 -8.10 2.70 6.03
C THR A 59 -8.27 2.68 7.55
N GLU A 60 -7.56 1.78 8.25
CA GLU A 60 -7.65 1.69 9.70
C GLU A 60 -6.95 2.86 10.42
N LEU A 61 -5.89 3.43 9.83
CA LEU A 61 -5.28 4.67 10.30
C LEU A 61 -6.30 5.81 10.32
N HIS A 62 -7.00 6.01 9.20
CA HIS A 62 -8.06 7.02 9.11
C HIS A 62 -9.18 6.77 10.12
N ASN A 63 -9.54 5.51 10.37
CA ASN A 63 -10.54 5.16 11.38
C ASN A 63 -10.09 5.56 12.80
N VAL A 64 -8.81 5.35 13.13
CA VAL A 64 -8.23 5.74 14.43
C VAL A 64 -8.19 7.26 14.57
N GLU A 65 -7.72 7.98 13.55
CA GLU A 65 -7.69 9.45 13.53
C GLU A 65 -9.10 10.04 13.74
N SER A 66 -10.09 9.56 12.99
CA SER A 66 -11.47 10.02 13.13
C SER A 66 -12.08 9.66 14.49
N ALA A 67 -11.74 8.49 15.05
CA ALA A 67 -12.20 8.09 16.37
C ALA A 67 -11.56 8.94 17.49
N LEU A 68 -10.28 9.28 17.35
CA LEU A 68 -9.54 10.12 18.28
C LEU A 68 -10.07 11.55 18.28
N GLU A 69 -10.30 12.13 17.10
CA GLU A 69 -10.91 13.45 16.97
C GLU A 69 -12.26 13.52 17.70
N LYS A 70 -13.15 12.55 17.43
CA LYS A 70 -14.47 12.48 18.07
C LYS A 70 -14.39 12.22 19.58
N TYR A 71 -13.34 11.54 20.04
CA TYR A 71 -13.08 11.32 21.47
C TYR A 71 -12.65 12.62 22.15
N ASN A 72 -11.71 13.35 21.55
CA ASN A 72 -11.25 14.64 22.05
C ASN A 72 -12.38 15.67 22.07
N MET A 73 -13.16 15.79 20.99
CA MET A 73 -14.35 16.66 20.96
C MET A 73 -15.35 16.33 22.08
N ALA A 74 -15.52 15.04 22.40
CA ALA A 74 -16.41 14.62 23.49
C ALA A 74 -15.84 14.95 24.87
N ALA A 75 -14.52 15.01 25.01
CA ALA A 75 -13.85 15.43 26.23
C ALA A 75 -13.91 16.96 26.41
N ASP A 76 -13.67 17.72 25.34
CA ASP A 76 -13.77 19.19 25.36
C ASP A 76 -15.19 19.67 25.68
N GLY A 77 -16.20 18.88 25.35
CA GLY A 77 -17.61 19.16 25.64
C GLY A 77 -18.08 18.75 27.03
N LEU A 78 -17.19 18.32 27.94
CA LEU A 78 -17.58 17.97 29.31
C LEU A 78 -17.96 19.22 30.12
N ASP A 79 -19.01 19.10 30.94
CA ASP A 79 -19.41 20.16 31.88
C ASP A 79 -18.33 20.31 32.96
N PRO A 80 -17.81 21.53 33.23
CA PRO A 80 -16.86 21.79 34.31
C PRO A 80 -17.31 21.30 35.70
N SER A 81 -18.62 21.16 35.90
CA SER A 81 -19.24 20.66 37.13
C SER A 81 -19.26 19.12 37.21
N THR A 82 -18.71 18.42 36.20
CA THR A 82 -18.65 16.96 36.18
C THR A 82 -17.80 16.46 37.34
N PRO A 83 -18.28 15.50 38.15
CA PRO A 83 -17.48 14.88 39.19
C PRO A 83 -16.18 14.29 38.62
N ASP A 84 -15.07 14.49 39.32
CA ASP A 84 -13.74 13.99 38.94
C ASP A 84 -13.26 14.43 37.55
N ILE A 85 -13.67 15.61 37.07
CA ILE A 85 -13.33 16.10 35.74
C ILE A 85 -11.82 16.10 35.46
N ASP A 86 -10.99 16.52 36.41
CA ASP A 86 -9.53 16.54 36.26
C ASP A 86 -8.97 15.13 36.01
N ALA A 87 -9.49 14.13 36.74
CA ALA A 87 -9.08 12.73 36.56
C ALA A 87 -9.56 12.16 35.22
N ILE A 88 -10.73 12.58 34.74
CA ILE A 88 -11.26 12.21 33.42
C ILE A 88 -10.37 12.81 32.33
N LEU A 89 -10.05 14.11 32.42
CA LEU A 89 -9.20 14.80 31.44
C LEU A 89 -7.77 14.23 31.41
N GLN A 90 -7.21 13.87 32.57
CA GLN A 90 -5.93 13.18 32.63
C GLN A 90 -5.96 11.83 31.88
N LYS A 91 -7.04 11.04 32.04
CA LYS A 91 -7.20 9.78 31.29
C LYS A 91 -7.39 10.01 29.80
N VAL A 92 -8.11 11.07 29.41
CA VAL A 92 -8.26 11.47 28.01
C VAL A 92 -6.89 11.77 27.40
N ALA A 93 -6.06 12.55 28.10
CA ALA A 93 -4.71 12.88 27.64
C ALA A 93 -3.85 11.63 27.42
N VAL A 94 -3.79 10.71 28.38
CA VAL A 94 -3.04 9.45 28.25
C VAL A 94 -3.54 8.59 27.09
N ASN A 95 -4.85 8.50 26.90
CA ASN A 95 -5.44 7.76 25.79
C ASN A 95 -5.12 8.43 24.44
N ALA A 96 -5.13 9.77 24.38
CA ALA A 96 -4.80 10.53 23.18
C ALA A 96 -3.33 10.38 22.80
N GLU A 97 -2.41 10.45 23.78
CA GLU A 97 -0.98 10.19 23.58
C GLU A 97 -0.74 8.78 23.04
N SER A 98 -1.38 7.77 23.64
CA SER A 98 -1.28 6.38 23.19
C SER A 98 -1.79 6.18 21.77
N ALA A 99 -2.89 6.85 21.41
CA ALA A 99 -3.43 6.81 20.05
C ALA A 99 -2.51 7.52 19.04
N GLN A 100 -1.91 8.65 19.44
CA GLN A 100 -0.97 9.40 18.61
C GLN A 100 0.31 8.61 18.33
N GLU A 101 0.85 7.91 19.34
CA GLU A 101 2.00 7.01 19.16
C GLU A 101 1.66 5.89 18.16
N LEU A 102 0.46 5.30 18.26
CA LEU A 102 0.02 4.28 17.32
C LEU A 102 -0.13 4.82 15.89
N ILE A 103 -0.64 6.04 15.73
CA ILE A 103 -0.74 6.75 14.44
C ILE A 103 0.66 6.94 13.84
N SER A 104 1.62 7.43 14.62
CA SER A 104 3.01 7.60 14.15
C SER A 104 3.64 6.28 13.70
N ASN A 105 3.49 5.22 14.51
CA ASN A 105 3.99 3.88 14.14
C ASN A 105 3.35 3.35 12.85
N ALA A 106 2.07 3.64 12.62
CA ALA A 106 1.38 3.26 11.39
C ALA A 106 1.89 4.05 10.18
N GLN A 107 2.16 5.35 10.34
CA GLN A 107 2.75 6.18 9.29
C GLN A 107 4.14 5.69 8.89
N ASP A 108 5.01 5.36 9.85
CA ASP A 108 6.33 4.79 9.59
C ASP A 108 6.24 3.44 8.85
N THR A 109 5.26 2.62 9.22
CA THR A 109 5.00 1.33 8.56
C THR A 109 4.51 1.54 7.12
N LEU A 110 3.63 2.53 6.88
CA LEU A 110 3.20 2.89 5.52
C LEU A 110 4.35 3.38 4.65
N THR A 111 5.26 4.20 5.18
CA THR A 111 6.47 4.60 4.47
C THR A 111 7.33 3.39 4.12
N THR A 112 7.49 2.45 5.05
CA THR A 112 8.24 1.21 4.80
C THR A 112 7.58 0.36 3.71
N LEU A 113 6.25 0.18 3.76
CA LEU A 113 5.50 -0.57 2.75
C LEU A 113 5.57 0.09 1.37
N ALA A 114 5.56 1.43 1.31
CA ALA A 114 5.71 2.17 0.06
C ALA A 114 7.10 1.95 -0.57
N GLN A 115 8.17 2.05 0.23
CA GLN A 115 9.53 1.76 -0.23
C GLN A 115 9.69 0.30 -0.69
N MET A 116 9.03 -0.64 0.00
CA MET A 116 9.04 -2.05 -0.43
C MET A 116 8.27 -2.26 -1.73
N HIS A 117 7.14 -1.59 -1.91
CA HIS A 117 6.38 -1.66 -3.15
C HIS A 117 7.22 -1.22 -4.35
N GLU A 118 7.93 -0.09 -4.23
CA GLU A 118 8.82 0.42 -5.27
C GLU A 118 9.93 -0.58 -5.61
N LYS A 119 10.62 -1.12 -4.59
CA LYS A 119 11.64 -2.17 -4.78
C LYS A 119 11.11 -3.42 -5.47
N LEU A 120 9.87 -3.81 -5.17
CA LEU A 120 9.22 -4.97 -5.79
C LEU A 120 8.85 -4.70 -7.25
N ASP A 121 8.49 -3.46 -7.58
CA ASP A 121 8.24 -3.05 -8.97
C ASP A 121 9.53 -3.09 -9.78
N ASP A 122 10.62 -2.49 -9.28
CA ASP A 122 11.94 -2.52 -9.92
C ASP A 122 12.41 -3.97 -10.17
N ALA A 123 12.34 -4.82 -9.14
CA ALA A 123 12.73 -6.23 -9.25
C ALA A 123 11.87 -7.01 -10.27
N TYR A 124 10.58 -6.66 -10.40
CA TYR A 124 9.69 -7.29 -11.36
C TYR A 124 10.00 -6.84 -12.80
N GLU A 125 10.36 -5.58 -12.98
CA GLU A 125 10.79 -5.03 -14.27
C GLU A 125 12.12 -5.62 -14.73
N ASP A 126 13.11 -5.71 -13.84
CA ASP A 126 14.41 -6.35 -14.13
C ASP A 126 14.24 -7.82 -14.55
N GLN A 127 13.37 -8.57 -13.86
CA GLN A 127 13.05 -9.94 -14.26
C GLN A 127 12.34 -9.98 -15.63
N ASN A 128 11.51 -9.00 -15.99
CA ASN A 128 10.92 -8.96 -17.34
C ASN A 128 11.95 -8.68 -18.42
N ALA A 129 12.87 -7.73 -18.19
CA ALA A 129 13.94 -7.40 -19.12
C ALA A 129 14.91 -8.57 -19.35
N ALA A 130 15.21 -9.35 -18.31
CA ALA A 130 16.05 -10.55 -18.42
C ALA A 130 15.38 -11.71 -19.19
N HIS A 131 14.04 -11.77 -19.22
CA HIS A 131 13.28 -12.83 -19.90
C HIS A 131 12.84 -12.45 -21.32
N THR A 132 13.00 -11.20 -21.76
CA THR A 132 12.89 -10.87 -23.17
C THR A 132 14.06 -11.52 -23.93
N PRO A 133 13.80 -12.49 -24.83
CA PRO A 133 14.87 -13.04 -25.64
C PRO A 133 15.52 -11.89 -26.43
N SER A 134 16.85 -11.79 -26.34
CA SER A 134 17.62 -10.98 -27.28
C SER A 134 17.15 -11.37 -28.68
N ILE A 135 16.47 -10.46 -29.38
CA ILE A 135 16.17 -10.63 -30.80
C ILE A 135 17.53 -10.68 -31.47
N SER A 136 18.08 -11.88 -31.60
CA SER A 136 19.22 -12.15 -32.45
C SER A 136 18.82 -11.58 -33.80
N ALA A 137 19.54 -10.55 -34.27
CA ALA A 137 19.22 -9.85 -35.50
C ALA A 137 18.90 -10.88 -36.57
N VAL A 138 17.61 -11.03 -36.90
CA VAL A 138 17.18 -11.93 -37.94
C VAL A 138 17.77 -11.31 -39.20
N ASN A 139 18.83 -11.92 -39.72
CA ASN A 139 19.39 -11.60 -41.02
C ASN A 139 18.33 -11.96 -42.05
N LEU A 140 17.36 -11.08 -42.23
CA LEU A 140 16.37 -11.19 -43.29
C LEU A 140 17.14 -11.08 -44.61
N SER A 141 17.03 -12.11 -45.44
CA SER A 141 17.59 -12.09 -46.79
C SER A 141 17.01 -10.86 -47.51
N PRO A 142 17.82 -10.04 -48.21
CA PRO A 142 17.32 -8.86 -48.88
C PRO A 142 16.24 -9.28 -49.88
N VAL A 143 15.00 -8.79 -49.68
CA VAL A 143 13.93 -8.99 -50.65
C VAL A 143 14.33 -8.26 -51.93
N PRO A 144 14.34 -8.92 -53.11
CA PRO A 144 14.71 -8.26 -54.34
C PRO A 144 13.65 -7.19 -54.65
N ILE A 145 14.06 -5.92 -54.54
CA ILE A 145 13.23 -4.79 -54.93
C ILE A 145 13.17 -4.78 -56.47
N PRO A 146 11.98 -4.90 -57.09
CA PRO A 146 11.86 -4.86 -58.54
C PRO A 146 12.33 -3.51 -59.07
N LYS A 147 13.20 -3.52 -60.09
CA LYS A 147 13.59 -2.29 -60.79
C LYS A 147 12.43 -1.83 -61.66
N PHE A 148 11.72 -0.81 -61.18
CA PHE A 148 10.62 -0.18 -61.89
C PHE A 148 11.13 0.54 -63.15
N SER A 149 10.84 0.01 -64.33
CA SER A 149 11.25 0.56 -65.63
C SER A 149 10.28 1.61 -66.19
N GLY A 150 9.26 2.02 -65.42
CA GLY A 150 8.34 3.09 -65.82
C GLY A 150 7.28 2.71 -66.85
N ARG A 151 7.17 1.44 -67.26
CA ARG A 151 6.04 0.95 -68.07
C ARG A 151 4.97 0.38 -67.15
N ILE A 152 3.97 1.19 -66.87
CA ILE A 152 2.79 0.82 -66.10
C ILE A 152 1.98 -0.14 -66.98
N TRP A 153 2.24 -1.46 -66.94
CA TRP A 153 1.30 -2.54 -67.30
C TRP A 153 1.93 -3.94 -67.35
N GLU A 154 2.47 -4.47 -66.25
CA GLU A 154 2.69 -5.94 -66.12
C GLU A 154 2.49 -6.36 -64.64
N TRP A 155 1.26 -6.26 -64.12
CA TRP A 155 0.92 -6.72 -62.76
C TRP A 155 0.41 -8.17 -62.69
N GLU A 156 0.31 -8.88 -63.82
CA GLU A 156 -0.36 -10.20 -63.89
C GLU A 156 0.56 -11.42 -63.62
N ASN A 157 1.87 -11.25 -63.40
CA ASN A 157 2.79 -12.39 -63.25
C ASN A 157 3.21 -12.73 -61.81
N PHE A 158 2.59 -12.13 -60.78
CA PHE A 158 3.05 -12.33 -59.40
C PHE A 158 2.42 -13.51 -58.64
N TRP A 159 1.44 -14.22 -59.22
CA TRP A 159 0.70 -15.27 -58.50
C TRP A 159 0.55 -16.62 -59.24
N HIS A 160 1.59 -17.07 -59.95
CA HIS A 160 1.72 -18.48 -60.33
C HIS A 160 3.01 -19.10 -59.80
#